data_AF-A0A9Q0MYW4-F1
#
_entry.id   AF-A0A9Q0MYW4-F1
#
_cell.length_a   1.000
_cell.length_b   1.000
_cell.length_c   1.000
_cell.angle_alpha   90.00
_cell.angle_beta   90.00
_cell.angle_gamma   90.00
#
_symmetry.space_group_name_H-M   'P 1'
#
loop_
_entity.id
_entity.type
_entity.pdbx_description
1 polymer ?
#
loop_
_entity_poly.entity_id
_entity_poly.type
_entity_poly.pdbx_seq_one_letter_code
_entity_poly.pdbx_strand_id
1 'polypeptide(L)'
;MNSLSPILRHNSKLQSPSLLTPFLCNLAVAAGSAATRSLIATKMASLCRPEEVALRKQQITMTDATTSLNDKTMDTNDDSNLIKKDSKTPVCLLVLGMAGSGKTEFVKRLSSYNYQQLKTYTINLDPACKETPYHAHIDIRDTVNYKEVMKKYKLGPNGGIVTALNMFSTKFVDVVSLIEKAGKDYNFCVIDTPGQIEVFTWSASGTIITETLSTSFPTIIVYVMDVVRSTNPTTFMSNMLYACSILYKSQLPFIVVINKIDVQDHLFAMEWMMDFESFQEALEKETTYVSNLSRTMSLTLDEFYRDLKCCGVSAKTGSGIAEFYDQVAKGVLEYEQDYKQQYELLKAKKLKEMSNINEERLSKIQVQGPGTPVELNSLVAQTPNKEASDIWLKNPGNESSDDEGGEEENHNTVGDDEMEETDFRSFVKKRHDAQMEKAKNIEK
;
A
#
# COMPACT_ATOMS: atom_id res chain seq x y z
N MET A 1 -18.37 -62.08 -12.33
CA MET A 1 -17.96 -63.04 -11.28
C MET A 1 -16.74 -62.44 -10.59
N ASN A 2 -16.96 -61.60 -9.58
CA ASN A 2 -16.91 -61.93 -8.14
C ASN A 2 -15.50 -61.81 -7.56
N SER A 3 -15.10 -60.58 -7.20
CA SER A 3 -14.14 -60.35 -6.10
C SER A 3 -14.02 -58.85 -5.75
N LEU A 4 -15.03 -58.27 -5.09
CA LEU A 4 -14.85 -57.04 -4.31
C LEU A 4 -15.84 -57.07 -3.13
N SER A 5 -15.38 -57.63 -2.01
CA SER A 5 -15.88 -57.38 -0.65
C SER A 5 -14.86 -56.46 0.05
N PRO A 6 -15.10 -55.84 1.23
CA PRO A 6 -16.32 -55.52 1.98
C PRO A 6 -16.34 -54.05 2.48
N ILE A 7 -15.81 -53.07 1.73
CA ILE A 7 -15.72 -51.66 2.21
C ILE A 7 -17.06 -50.90 2.14
N LEU A 8 -18.02 -51.39 1.34
CA LEU A 8 -19.30 -50.71 1.10
C LEU A 8 -20.42 -51.06 2.10
N ARG A 9 -20.19 -51.90 3.11
CA ARG A 9 -21.23 -52.29 4.08
C ARG A 9 -21.15 -51.60 5.43
N HIS A 10 -20.11 -50.80 5.72
CA HIS A 10 -19.92 -50.29 7.08
C HIS A 10 -20.28 -48.82 7.36
N ASN A 11 -20.65 -48.02 6.36
CA ASN A 11 -21.02 -46.61 6.55
C ASN A 11 -22.47 -46.28 6.16
N SER A 12 -23.43 -47.13 6.56
CA SER A 12 -24.86 -46.89 6.31
C SER A 12 -25.58 -46.11 7.41
N LYS A 13 -24.86 -45.50 8.36
CA LYS A 13 -25.45 -44.60 9.38
C LYS A 13 -24.46 -43.47 9.66
N LEU A 14 -24.93 -42.24 9.50
CA LEU A 14 -24.25 -40.94 9.68
C LEU A 14 -23.54 -40.39 8.42
N GLN A 15 -24.24 -39.55 7.65
CA GLN A 15 -23.80 -38.21 7.20
C GLN A 15 -24.79 -37.59 6.20
N SER A 16 -24.89 -36.26 6.21
CA SER A 16 -25.85 -35.39 5.52
C SER A 16 -25.71 -35.36 3.98
N PRO A 17 -26.74 -34.92 3.23
CA PRO A 17 -26.79 -35.04 1.76
C PRO A 17 -25.87 -34.08 0.98
N SER A 18 -25.11 -33.20 1.64
CA SER A 18 -24.33 -32.14 0.96
C SER A 18 -22.94 -32.57 0.48
N LEU A 19 -22.46 -33.77 0.85
CA LEU A 19 -21.10 -34.25 0.55
C LEU A 19 -21.04 -35.34 -0.53
N LEU A 20 -22.18 -35.89 -0.97
CA LEU A 20 -22.25 -36.99 -1.95
C LEU A 20 -22.27 -36.52 -3.42
N THR A 21 -22.70 -35.29 -3.68
CA THR A 21 -22.81 -34.68 -5.01
C THR A 21 -21.46 -34.38 -5.69
N PRO A 22 -20.44 -33.81 -5.02
CA PRO A 22 -19.15 -33.55 -5.68
C PRO A 22 -18.36 -34.83 -5.97
N PHE A 23 -18.48 -35.85 -5.11
CA PHE A 23 -17.74 -37.12 -5.25
C PHE A 23 -18.20 -37.96 -6.45
N LEU A 24 -19.51 -37.96 -6.73
CA LEU A 24 -20.07 -38.66 -7.89
C LEU A 24 -19.92 -37.89 -9.21
N CYS A 25 -19.81 -36.55 -9.16
CA CYS A 25 -19.56 -35.72 -10.33
C CYS A 25 -18.15 -35.95 -10.90
N ASN A 26 -17.14 -36.06 -10.02
CA ASN A 26 -15.77 -36.40 -10.41
C ASN A 26 -15.67 -37.82 -11.01
N LEU A 27 -16.49 -38.76 -10.54
CA LEU A 27 -16.54 -40.12 -11.09
C LEU A 27 -17.14 -40.18 -12.52
N ALA A 28 -18.08 -39.30 -12.85
CA ALA A 28 -18.68 -39.21 -14.18
C ALA A 28 -17.73 -38.62 -15.23
N VAL A 29 -16.88 -37.68 -14.82
CA VAL A 29 -15.81 -37.10 -15.66
C VAL A 29 -14.68 -38.11 -15.91
N ALA A 30 -14.39 -38.98 -14.94
CA ALA A 30 -13.35 -40.02 -15.05
C ALA A 30 -13.78 -41.28 -15.84
N ALA A 31 -15.06 -41.45 -16.17
CA ALA A 31 -15.56 -42.65 -16.85
C ALA A 31 -15.40 -42.56 -18.39
N GLY A 32 -14.57 -43.44 -18.97
CA GLY A 32 -14.19 -43.39 -20.39
C GLY A 32 -15.26 -43.80 -21.42
N SER A 33 -16.33 -44.49 -21.03
CA SER A 33 -17.37 -44.97 -21.95
C SER A 33 -18.68 -44.19 -21.85
N ALA A 34 -19.27 -43.83 -23.00
CA ALA A 34 -20.53 -43.10 -23.10
C ALA A 34 -21.72 -43.84 -22.43
N ALA A 35 -21.69 -45.17 -22.42
CA ALA A 35 -22.73 -45.98 -21.77
C ALA A 35 -22.70 -45.84 -20.23
N THR A 36 -21.51 -45.71 -19.64
CA THR A 36 -21.32 -45.55 -18.20
C THR A 36 -21.77 -44.16 -17.73
N ARG A 37 -21.53 -43.12 -18.55
CA ARG A 37 -22.00 -41.75 -18.30
C ARG A 37 -23.53 -41.64 -18.33
N SER A 38 -24.19 -42.34 -19.27
CA SER A 38 -25.65 -42.37 -19.38
C SER A 38 -26.30 -43.02 -18.14
N LEU A 39 -25.78 -44.15 -17.66
CA LEU A 39 -26.33 -44.84 -16.48
C LEU A 39 -26.19 -44.02 -15.18
N ILE A 40 -25.09 -43.27 -15.03
CA ILE A 40 -24.86 -42.37 -13.89
C ILE A 40 -25.79 -41.16 -13.95
N ALA A 41 -26.00 -40.58 -15.14
CA ALA A 41 -26.92 -39.46 -15.34
C ALA A 41 -28.39 -39.84 -15.08
N THR A 42 -28.84 -41.03 -15.49
CA THR A 42 -30.20 -41.53 -15.22
C THR A 42 -30.44 -41.75 -13.71
N LYS A 43 -29.39 -42.14 -12.96
CA LYS A 43 -29.49 -42.35 -11.51
C LYS A 43 -29.42 -41.05 -10.70
N MET A 44 -28.70 -40.04 -11.21
CA MET A 44 -28.70 -38.67 -10.67
C MET A 44 -30.07 -37.99 -10.81
N ALA A 45 -30.76 -38.23 -11.94
CA ALA A 45 -32.06 -37.62 -12.22
C ALA A 45 -33.18 -38.09 -11.27
N SER A 46 -33.07 -39.26 -10.63
CA SER A 46 -34.08 -39.75 -9.68
C SER A 46 -33.92 -39.20 -8.26
N LEU A 47 -32.88 -38.39 -7.99
CA LEU A 47 -32.52 -37.90 -6.65
C LEU A 47 -32.70 -36.38 -6.47
N CYS A 48 -33.02 -35.61 -7.52
CA CYS A 48 -33.23 -34.17 -7.45
C CYS A 48 -34.72 -33.77 -7.35
N ARG A 49 -35.03 -32.77 -6.52
CA ARG A 49 -36.38 -32.20 -6.39
C ARG A 49 -36.73 -31.28 -7.60
N PRO A 50 -38.02 -31.07 -7.91
CA PRO A 50 -38.47 -30.47 -9.17
C PRO A 50 -38.09 -28.99 -9.39
N GLU A 51 -37.73 -28.23 -8.35
CA GLU A 51 -37.48 -26.78 -8.47
C GLU A 51 -36.10 -26.41 -9.05
N GLU A 52 -35.11 -27.30 -9.03
CA GLU A 52 -33.77 -27.03 -9.60
C GLU A 52 -33.65 -27.28 -11.11
N VAL A 53 -34.67 -27.88 -11.74
CA VAL A 53 -34.68 -28.21 -13.17
C VAL A 53 -35.11 -27.03 -14.06
N ALA A 54 -35.85 -26.07 -13.50
CA ALA A 54 -36.36 -24.91 -14.26
C ALA A 54 -35.27 -23.85 -14.54
N LEU A 55 -34.39 -23.56 -13.57
CA LEU A 55 -33.32 -22.55 -13.75
C LEU A 55 -32.21 -23.01 -14.71
N ARG A 56 -31.91 -24.32 -14.78
CA ARG A 56 -30.87 -24.84 -15.68
C ARG A 56 -31.28 -24.99 -17.14
N LYS A 57 -32.59 -24.95 -17.45
CA LYS A 57 -33.08 -24.96 -18.84
C LYS A 57 -32.94 -23.60 -19.55
N GLN A 58 -32.78 -22.49 -18.82
CA GLN A 58 -32.53 -21.18 -19.44
C GLN A 58 -31.05 -20.94 -19.77
N GLN A 59 -30.11 -21.63 -19.09
CA GLN A 59 -28.67 -21.44 -19.32
C GLN A 59 -28.11 -22.29 -20.48
N ILE A 60 -28.77 -23.38 -20.88
CA ILE A 60 -28.28 -24.28 -21.94
C ILE A 60 -28.69 -23.80 -23.35
N THR A 61 -29.75 -23.00 -23.49
CA THR A 61 -30.24 -22.52 -24.79
C THR A 61 -29.42 -21.37 -25.39
N MET A 62 -28.48 -20.77 -24.64
CA MET A 62 -27.62 -19.66 -25.10
C MET A 62 -26.26 -20.12 -25.65
N THR A 63 -25.87 -21.38 -25.47
CA THR A 63 -24.53 -21.89 -25.83
C THR A 63 -24.45 -22.63 -27.18
N ASP A 64 -25.57 -23.00 -27.80
CA ASP A 64 -25.57 -23.79 -29.04
C ASP A 64 -25.72 -22.97 -30.34
N ALA A 65 -25.81 -21.64 -30.27
CA ALA A 65 -26.08 -20.78 -31.44
C ALA A 65 -24.86 -20.09 -32.08
N THR A 66 -23.63 -20.26 -31.58
CA THR A 66 -22.45 -19.49 -32.05
C THR A 66 -21.35 -20.31 -32.74
N THR A 67 -21.65 -21.53 -33.20
CA THR A 67 -20.68 -22.32 -33.99
C THR A 67 -21.26 -22.81 -35.32
N SER A 68 -21.74 -21.90 -36.18
CA SER A 68 -21.75 -22.12 -37.63
C SER A 68 -22.09 -20.82 -38.37
N LEU A 69 -21.15 -20.33 -39.19
CA LEU A 69 -21.29 -19.63 -40.47
C LEU A 69 -20.24 -18.52 -40.62
N ASN A 70 -19.22 -18.84 -41.43
CA ASN A 70 -18.24 -17.91 -41.98
C ASN A 70 -18.86 -17.04 -43.10
N ASP A 71 -18.21 -15.89 -43.30
CA ASP A 71 -17.89 -15.24 -44.59
C ASP A 71 -18.87 -14.20 -45.20
N LYS A 72 -18.24 -13.08 -45.62
CA LYS A 72 -18.61 -12.04 -46.60
C LYS A 72 -19.27 -10.71 -46.20
N THR A 73 -18.52 -9.66 -46.60
CA THR A 73 -18.90 -8.36 -47.22
C THR A 73 -19.21 -7.13 -46.36
N MET A 74 -18.71 -6.00 -46.91
CA MET A 74 -18.64 -4.63 -46.40
C MET A 74 -20.00 -3.89 -46.33
N ASP A 75 -19.95 -2.82 -45.52
CA ASP A 75 -20.65 -1.53 -45.60
C ASP A 75 -21.85 -1.19 -44.70
N THR A 76 -21.69 0.01 -44.12
CA THR A 76 -22.64 0.99 -43.56
C THR A 76 -23.10 0.91 -42.09
N ASN A 77 -22.81 2.03 -41.42
CA ASN A 77 -23.29 2.59 -40.16
C ASN A 77 -24.58 2.01 -39.57
N ASP A 78 -24.57 1.67 -38.29
CA ASP A 78 -25.53 2.27 -37.36
C ASP A 78 -25.07 2.19 -35.90
N ASP A 79 -25.23 3.33 -35.22
CA ASP A 79 -25.00 3.54 -33.80
C ASP A 79 -25.96 2.68 -32.98
N SER A 80 -25.42 1.77 -32.17
CA SER A 80 -25.92 1.41 -30.83
C SER A 80 -25.32 0.08 -30.38
N ASN A 81 -24.23 0.14 -29.63
CA ASN A 81 -23.99 -0.79 -28.50
C ASN A 81 -22.76 -0.33 -27.71
N LEU A 82 -22.99 0.70 -26.90
CA LEU A 82 -22.20 1.00 -25.70
C LEU A 82 -22.38 -0.15 -24.70
N ILE A 83 -21.74 -1.29 -24.96
CA ILE A 83 -21.45 -2.26 -23.91
C ILE A 83 -20.30 -1.64 -23.12
N LYS A 84 -20.63 -1.08 -21.95
CA LYS A 84 -19.67 -0.66 -20.94
C LYS A 84 -18.72 -1.83 -20.68
N LYS A 85 -17.52 -1.76 -21.24
CA LYS A 85 -16.39 -2.59 -20.83
C LYS A 85 -16.10 -2.17 -19.39
N ASP A 86 -16.47 -2.99 -18.41
CA ASP A 86 -16.15 -2.73 -16.99
C ASP A 86 -14.67 -2.37 -16.90
N SER A 87 -14.39 -1.12 -16.54
CA SER A 87 -13.03 -0.62 -16.43
C SER A 87 -12.39 -1.27 -15.21
N LYS A 88 -11.78 -2.43 -15.40
CA LYS A 88 -10.93 -3.05 -14.37
C LYS A 88 -9.85 -2.03 -14.00
N THR A 89 -9.84 -1.64 -12.72
CA THR A 89 -8.75 -0.86 -12.16
C THR A 89 -7.55 -1.79 -11.96
N PRO A 90 -6.32 -1.35 -12.29
CA PRO A 90 -5.14 -2.18 -12.11
C PRO A 90 -4.83 -2.29 -10.61
N VAL A 91 -4.30 -3.44 -10.21
CA VAL A 91 -3.82 -3.65 -8.83
C VAL A 91 -2.41 -3.09 -8.71
N CYS A 92 -2.20 -2.16 -7.79
CA CYS A 92 -0.91 -1.52 -7.52
C CYS A 92 -0.08 -2.36 -6.53
N LEU A 93 1.11 -2.78 -6.95
CA LEU A 93 2.08 -3.50 -6.13
C LEU A 93 3.25 -2.56 -5.82
N LEU A 94 3.31 -2.09 -4.58
CA LEU A 94 4.37 -1.22 -4.10
C LEU A 94 5.50 -2.08 -3.53
N VAL A 95 6.60 -2.19 -4.27
CA VAL A 95 7.74 -3.04 -3.90
C VAL A 95 8.66 -2.30 -2.94
N LEU A 96 8.68 -2.73 -1.69
CA LEU A 96 9.56 -2.23 -0.63
C LEU A 96 10.56 -3.32 -0.23
N GLY A 97 11.65 -2.93 0.42
CA GLY A 97 12.66 -3.84 0.96
C GLY A 97 14.01 -3.17 1.16
N MET A 98 14.90 -3.80 1.92
CA MET A 98 16.24 -3.28 2.18
C MET A 98 17.10 -3.18 0.92
N ALA A 99 18.18 -2.38 0.97
CA ALA A 99 19.15 -2.31 -0.12
C ALA A 99 19.80 -3.68 -0.36
N GLY A 100 19.75 -4.15 -1.60
CA GLY A 100 20.30 -5.45 -2.00
C GLY A 100 19.38 -6.66 -1.76
N SER A 101 18.14 -6.48 -1.31
CA SER A 101 17.16 -7.58 -1.20
C SER A 101 16.67 -8.10 -2.56
N GLY A 102 16.88 -7.32 -3.62
CA GLY A 102 16.57 -7.70 -5.00
C GLY A 102 15.28 -7.12 -5.55
N LYS A 103 14.78 -6.00 -5.01
CA LYS A 103 13.58 -5.26 -5.49
C LYS A 103 13.54 -5.12 -7.02
N THR A 104 14.54 -4.49 -7.62
CA THR A 104 14.61 -4.22 -9.07
C THR A 104 14.63 -5.49 -9.92
N GLU A 105 15.33 -6.54 -9.49
CA GLU A 105 15.33 -7.83 -10.21
C GLU A 105 13.99 -8.57 -10.03
N PHE A 106 13.34 -8.40 -8.88
CA PHE A 106 11.98 -8.93 -8.65
C PHE A 106 10.95 -8.22 -9.55
N VAL A 107 11.02 -6.89 -9.66
CA VAL A 107 10.18 -6.11 -10.60
C VAL A 107 10.39 -6.55 -12.04
N LYS A 108 11.65 -6.74 -12.46
CA LYS A 108 11.98 -7.29 -13.78
C LYS A 108 11.34 -8.66 -14.00
N ARG A 109 11.44 -9.55 -13.00
CA ARG A 109 10.84 -10.89 -13.07
C ARG A 109 9.34 -10.79 -13.24
N LEU A 110 8.65 -9.99 -12.41
CA LEU A 110 7.21 -9.79 -12.50
C LEU A 110 6.79 -9.25 -13.86
N SER A 111 7.52 -8.28 -14.41
CA SER A 111 7.23 -7.72 -15.73
C SER A 111 7.37 -8.75 -16.87
N SER A 112 8.28 -9.71 -16.73
CA SER A 112 8.50 -10.76 -17.73
C SER A 112 7.60 -11.99 -17.55
N TYR A 113 7.01 -12.15 -16.35
CA TYR A 113 6.26 -13.33 -16.00
C TYR A 113 4.89 -13.32 -16.68
N ASN A 114 4.63 -14.33 -17.52
CA ASN A 114 3.35 -14.55 -18.18
C ASN A 114 2.78 -13.30 -18.88
N TYR A 115 3.64 -12.60 -19.64
CA TYR A 115 3.31 -11.34 -20.34
C TYR A 115 2.06 -11.40 -21.23
N GLN A 116 1.71 -12.60 -21.73
CA GLN A 116 0.54 -12.81 -22.57
C GLN A 116 -0.79 -12.72 -21.80
N GLN A 117 -0.79 -13.07 -20.50
CA GLN A 117 -2.00 -13.12 -19.68
C GLN A 117 -2.03 -12.02 -18.61
N LEU A 118 -0.87 -11.65 -18.07
CA LEU A 118 -0.74 -10.70 -16.95
C LEU A 118 0.12 -9.51 -17.39
N LYS A 119 -0.51 -8.54 -18.05
CA LYS A 119 0.17 -7.31 -18.46
C LYS A 119 0.44 -6.45 -17.24
N THR A 120 1.70 -6.06 -17.07
CA THR A 120 2.17 -5.27 -15.94
C THR A 120 2.66 -3.91 -16.41
N TYR A 121 2.06 -2.85 -15.86
CA TYR A 121 2.53 -1.48 -15.99
C TYR A 121 3.62 -1.24 -14.95
N THR A 122 4.79 -0.79 -15.37
CA THR A 122 6.00 -0.71 -14.53
C THR A 122 6.38 0.75 -14.29
N ILE A 123 6.62 1.11 -13.04
CA ILE A 123 7.02 2.45 -12.63
C ILE A 123 8.31 2.36 -11.83
N ASN A 124 9.34 3.12 -12.23
CA ASN A 124 10.57 3.26 -11.48
C ASN A 124 10.56 4.58 -10.66
N LEU A 125 10.67 4.46 -9.35
CA LEU A 125 10.82 5.59 -8.41
C LEU A 125 12.23 5.69 -7.82
N ASP A 126 13.21 4.89 -8.27
CA ASP A 126 14.61 5.03 -7.84
C ASP A 126 15.39 6.00 -8.76
N PRO A 127 15.70 7.23 -8.30
CA PRO A 127 16.47 8.20 -9.08
C PRO A 127 17.98 7.90 -9.11
N ALA A 128 18.48 7.07 -8.19
CA ALA A 128 19.90 6.73 -8.08
C ALA A 128 20.28 5.50 -8.93
N CYS A 129 19.29 4.79 -9.49
CA CYS A 129 19.51 3.65 -10.38
C CYS A 129 20.15 4.09 -11.70
N LYS A 130 21.26 3.45 -12.08
CA LYS A 130 21.99 3.78 -13.33
C LYS A 130 21.22 3.35 -14.57
N GLU A 131 20.79 2.10 -14.60
CA GLU A 131 20.06 1.49 -15.70
C GLU A 131 19.03 0.51 -15.13
N THR A 132 17.80 0.58 -15.64
CA THR A 132 16.71 -0.32 -15.25
C THR A 132 16.78 -1.57 -16.14
N PRO A 133 16.82 -2.78 -15.59
CA PRO A 133 16.92 -4.02 -16.36
C PRO A 133 15.58 -4.44 -16.99
N TYR A 134 14.57 -3.58 -16.94
CA TYR A 134 13.22 -3.74 -17.46
C TYR A 134 12.77 -2.45 -18.15
N HIS A 135 11.78 -2.57 -19.03
CA HIS A 135 11.13 -1.41 -19.65
C HIS A 135 10.23 -0.73 -18.61
N ALA A 136 10.60 0.47 -18.16
CA ALA A 136 9.78 1.29 -17.28
C ALA A 136 8.83 2.16 -18.13
N HIS A 137 7.53 2.13 -17.83
CA HIS A 137 6.56 2.99 -18.51
C HIS A 137 6.60 4.42 -17.98
N ILE A 138 6.88 4.56 -16.69
CA ILE A 138 7.14 5.84 -16.02
C ILE A 138 8.46 5.69 -15.27
N ASP A 139 9.40 6.59 -15.53
CA ASP A 139 10.68 6.64 -14.86
C ASP A 139 10.90 8.01 -14.24
N ILE A 140 11.16 8.05 -12.93
CA ILE A 140 11.48 9.28 -12.20
C ILE A 140 12.69 10.03 -12.82
N ARG A 141 13.62 9.29 -13.45
CA ARG A 141 14.85 9.83 -14.04
C ARG A 141 14.59 10.71 -15.26
N ASP A 142 13.45 10.53 -15.94
CA ASP A 142 13.05 11.37 -17.07
C ASP A 142 12.55 12.74 -16.61
N THR A 143 12.06 12.83 -15.37
CA THR A 143 11.53 14.06 -14.79
C THR A 143 12.58 14.81 -13.98
N VAL A 144 13.43 14.08 -13.24
CA VAL A 144 14.40 14.66 -12.31
C VAL A 144 15.78 14.06 -12.51
N ASN A 145 16.74 14.91 -12.88
CA ASN A 145 18.14 14.51 -12.98
C ASN A 145 18.79 14.49 -11.59
N TYR A 146 18.89 13.30 -11.00
CA TYR A 146 19.50 13.04 -9.69
C TYR A 146 20.87 13.71 -9.50
N LYS A 147 21.75 13.64 -10.51
CA LYS A 147 23.11 14.21 -10.41
C LYS A 147 23.11 15.73 -10.36
N GLU A 148 22.18 16.36 -11.08
CA GLU A 148 22.02 17.81 -11.08
C GLU A 148 21.41 18.29 -9.78
N VAL A 149 20.42 17.57 -9.23
CA VAL A 149 19.84 17.87 -7.92
C VAL A 149 20.92 17.85 -6.84
N MET A 150 21.75 16.81 -6.79
CA MET A 150 22.87 16.75 -5.84
C MET A 150 23.83 17.94 -5.97
N LYS A 151 24.19 18.32 -7.20
CA LYS A 151 25.11 19.44 -7.46
C LYS A 151 24.50 20.80 -7.11
N LYS A 152 23.26 21.04 -7.52
CA LYS A 152 22.56 22.33 -7.35
C LYS A 152 22.28 22.62 -5.88
N TYR A 153 21.79 21.62 -5.15
CA TYR A 153 21.42 21.75 -3.74
C TYR A 153 22.55 21.34 -2.78
N LYS A 154 23.72 20.96 -3.31
CA LYS A 154 24.89 20.50 -2.52
C LYS A 154 24.53 19.38 -1.54
N LEU A 155 23.74 18.41 -2.00
CA LEU A 155 23.22 17.33 -1.17
C LEU A 155 24.09 16.07 -1.28
N GLY A 156 24.16 15.32 -0.18
CA GLY A 156 24.63 13.94 -0.19
C GLY A 156 23.67 13.01 -0.95
N PRO A 157 24.03 11.73 -1.14
CA PRO A 157 23.25 10.79 -1.96
C PRO A 157 21.82 10.59 -1.43
N ASN A 158 21.65 10.36 -0.13
CA ASN A 158 20.31 10.17 0.46
C ASN A 158 19.45 11.44 0.36
N GLY A 159 20.06 12.62 0.61
CA GLY A 159 19.37 13.91 0.44
C GLY A 159 18.93 14.14 -1.00
N GLY A 160 19.78 13.79 -1.98
CA GLY A 160 19.44 13.86 -3.39
C GLY A 160 18.25 12.98 -3.77
N ILE A 161 18.12 11.77 -3.19
CA ILE A 161 16.98 10.88 -3.44
C ILE A 161 15.70 11.49 -2.85
N VAL A 162 15.72 11.97 -1.59
CA VAL A 162 14.56 12.62 -0.95
C VAL A 162 14.10 13.82 -1.78
N THR A 163 15.03 14.70 -2.18
CA THR A 163 14.68 15.88 -2.96
C THR A 163 14.13 15.51 -4.34
N ALA A 164 14.67 14.47 -4.99
CA ALA A 164 14.12 13.99 -6.25
C ALA A 164 12.70 13.42 -6.10
N LEU A 165 12.43 12.66 -5.03
CA LEU A 165 11.09 12.20 -4.71
C LEU A 165 10.13 13.36 -4.39
N ASN A 166 10.60 14.40 -3.70
CA ASN A 166 9.81 15.61 -3.43
C ASN A 166 9.44 16.37 -4.70
N MET A 167 10.34 16.46 -5.67
CA MET A 167 10.02 17.05 -6.96
C MET A 167 9.03 16.18 -7.74
N PHE A 168 9.20 14.85 -7.69
CA PHE A 168 8.32 13.91 -8.38
C PHE A 168 6.91 13.85 -7.77
N SER A 169 6.78 13.96 -6.44
CA SER A 169 5.49 13.89 -5.75
C SER A 169 4.54 15.01 -6.18
N THR A 170 5.06 16.18 -6.56
CA THR A 170 4.24 17.29 -7.11
C THR A 170 3.50 16.93 -8.40
N LYS A 171 4.04 16.00 -9.20
CA LYS A 171 3.46 15.54 -10.48
C LYS A 171 2.77 14.18 -10.34
N PHE A 172 2.65 13.67 -9.11
CA PHE A 172 2.14 12.32 -8.90
C PHE A 172 0.65 12.18 -9.27
N VAL A 173 -0.10 13.27 -9.25
CA VAL A 173 -1.49 13.30 -9.75
C VAL A 173 -1.55 12.96 -11.25
N ASP A 174 -0.59 13.46 -12.04
CA ASP A 174 -0.51 13.12 -13.47
C ASP A 174 -0.21 11.63 -13.65
N VAL A 175 0.69 11.07 -12.82
CA VAL A 175 1.03 9.65 -12.79
C VAL A 175 -0.20 8.79 -12.51
N VAL A 176 -1.02 9.16 -11.52
CA VAL A 176 -2.29 8.47 -11.25
C VAL A 176 -3.19 8.46 -12.47
N SER A 177 -3.35 9.60 -13.15
CA SER A 177 -4.16 9.68 -14.37
C SER A 177 -3.64 8.79 -15.51
N LEU A 178 -2.31 8.59 -15.58
CA LEU A 178 -1.70 7.68 -16.54
C LEU A 178 -1.96 6.21 -16.18
N ILE A 179 -1.90 5.86 -14.90
CA ILE A 179 -2.24 4.51 -14.40
C ILE A 179 -3.72 4.20 -14.65
N GLU A 180 -4.63 5.16 -14.43
CA GLU A 180 -6.06 4.99 -14.73
C GLU A 180 -6.31 4.70 -16.22
N LYS A 181 -5.63 5.45 -17.11
CA LYS A 181 -5.71 5.23 -18.56
C LYS A 181 -5.14 3.86 -18.94
N ALA A 182 -4.03 3.47 -18.33
CA ALA A 182 -3.38 2.18 -18.54
C ALA A 182 -4.21 1.00 -18.01
N GLY A 183 -5.08 1.21 -17.01
CA GLY A 183 -5.92 0.17 -16.42
C GLY A 183 -6.78 -0.63 -17.42
N LYS A 184 -7.05 -0.06 -18.61
CA LYS A 184 -7.78 -0.74 -19.69
C LYS A 184 -7.02 -1.91 -20.31
N ASP A 185 -5.69 -1.84 -20.31
CA ASP A 185 -4.80 -2.77 -20.99
C ASP A 185 -3.90 -3.55 -20.03
N TYR A 186 -3.72 -3.06 -18.79
CA TYR A 186 -2.81 -3.64 -17.79
C TYR A 186 -3.58 -4.11 -16.56
N ASN A 187 -3.24 -5.30 -16.06
CA ASN A 187 -3.85 -5.90 -14.88
C ASN A 187 -3.19 -5.44 -13.58
N PHE A 188 -1.88 -5.24 -13.63
CA PHE A 188 -1.06 -4.90 -12.48
C PHE A 188 -0.24 -3.64 -12.76
N CYS A 189 0.00 -2.84 -11.73
CA CYS A 189 0.94 -1.72 -11.75
C CYS A 189 2.01 -1.99 -10.70
N VAL A 190 3.24 -2.32 -11.11
CA VAL A 190 4.35 -2.62 -10.20
C VAL A 190 5.26 -1.40 -10.09
N ILE A 191 5.52 -0.99 -8.85
CA ILE A 191 6.26 0.22 -8.52
C ILE A 191 7.57 -0.18 -7.82
N ASP A 192 8.70 0.09 -8.47
CA ASP A 192 10.04 -0.09 -7.90
C ASP A 192 10.42 1.15 -7.09
N THR A 193 10.85 0.96 -5.85
CA THR A 193 11.19 2.04 -4.92
C THR A 193 12.70 2.14 -4.70
N PRO A 194 13.21 3.30 -4.22
CA PRO A 194 14.63 3.48 -3.98
C PRO A 194 15.28 2.37 -3.15
N GLY A 195 16.57 2.11 -3.43
CA GLY A 195 17.37 1.14 -2.67
C GLY A 195 17.29 1.34 -1.15
N GLN A 196 17.35 2.58 -0.68
CA GLN A 196 17.23 2.96 0.72
C GLN A 196 15.76 3.11 1.10
N ILE A 197 15.24 2.13 1.84
CA ILE A 197 13.82 2.06 2.20
C ILE A 197 13.36 3.24 3.06
N GLU A 198 14.20 3.72 3.98
CA GLU A 198 13.86 4.81 4.90
C GLU A 198 13.54 6.11 4.17
N VAL A 199 14.26 6.38 3.08
CA VAL A 199 14.05 7.56 2.23
C VAL A 199 12.65 7.56 1.61
N PHE A 200 12.08 6.38 1.37
CA PHE A 200 10.72 6.27 0.86
C PHE A 200 9.71 6.20 2.00
N THR A 201 9.84 5.26 2.95
CA THR A 201 8.82 4.99 3.96
C THR A 201 8.65 6.11 4.97
N TRP A 202 9.71 6.81 5.35
CA TRP A 202 9.67 7.87 6.36
C TRP A 202 9.66 9.29 5.78
N SER A 203 9.70 9.44 4.45
CA SER A 203 9.57 10.76 3.83
C SER A 203 8.12 11.17 3.64
N ALA A 204 7.87 12.48 3.71
CA ALA A 204 6.59 13.06 3.37
C ALA A 204 6.17 12.67 1.94
N SER A 205 7.09 12.68 0.99
CA SER A 205 6.80 12.34 -0.40
C SER A 205 6.44 10.88 -0.61
N GLY A 206 7.12 9.94 0.05
CA GLY A 206 6.73 8.54 -0.04
C GLY A 206 5.37 8.27 0.63
N THR A 207 5.04 9.00 1.70
CA THR A 207 3.72 8.95 2.35
C THR A 207 2.64 9.45 1.38
N ILE A 208 2.83 10.64 0.78
CA ILE A 208 1.92 11.21 -0.22
C ILE A 208 1.71 10.26 -1.39
N ILE A 209 2.78 9.70 -1.94
CA ILE A 209 2.73 8.74 -3.05
C ILE A 209 1.90 7.51 -2.66
N THR A 210 2.18 6.93 -1.49
CA THR A 210 1.52 5.71 -1.00
C THR A 210 0.03 5.95 -0.74
N GLU A 211 -0.33 7.04 -0.07
CA GLU A 211 -1.72 7.41 0.21
C GLU A 211 -2.51 7.75 -1.05
N THR A 212 -1.87 8.43 -2.01
CA THR A 212 -2.52 8.77 -3.28
C THR A 212 -2.82 7.50 -4.08
N LEU A 213 -1.88 6.54 -4.10
CA LEU A 213 -2.09 5.23 -4.73
C LEU A 213 -3.19 4.44 -4.02
N SER A 214 -3.13 4.33 -2.70
CA SER A 214 -4.10 3.56 -1.92
C SER A 214 -5.49 4.18 -1.89
N THR A 215 -5.64 5.46 -2.21
CA THR A 215 -6.96 6.06 -2.38
C THR A 215 -7.56 5.75 -3.76
N SER A 216 -6.71 5.60 -4.78
CA SER A 216 -7.13 5.52 -6.18
C SER A 216 -7.26 4.08 -6.68
N PHE A 217 -6.41 3.17 -6.20
CA PHE A 217 -6.30 1.80 -6.69
C PHE A 217 -6.13 0.79 -5.55
N PRO A 218 -6.57 -0.48 -5.74
CA PRO A 218 -6.21 -1.57 -4.84
C PRO A 218 -4.69 -1.68 -4.73
N THR A 219 -4.15 -1.26 -3.59
CA THR A 219 -2.71 -1.13 -3.37
C THR A 219 -2.26 -2.13 -2.31
N ILE A 220 -1.24 -2.91 -2.64
CA ILE A 220 -0.65 -3.93 -1.78
C ILE A 220 0.83 -3.61 -1.61
N ILE A 221 1.30 -3.69 -0.38
CA ILE A 221 2.72 -3.55 -0.07
C ILE A 221 3.39 -4.92 -0.19
N VAL A 222 4.45 -4.95 -1.00
CA VAL A 222 5.26 -6.14 -1.21
C VAL A 222 6.61 -5.92 -0.55
N TYR A 223 6.83 -6.54 0.60
CA TYR A 223 8.07 -6.41 1.36
C TYR A 223 9.07 -7.51 0.97
N VAL A 224 10.09 -7.14 0.19
CA VAL A 224 11.12 -8.05 -0.31
C VAL A 224 12.24 -8.19 0.72
N MET A 225 12.30 -9.37 1.33
CA MET A 225 13.33 -9.81 2.27
C MET A 225 14.42 -10.63 1.56
N ASP A 226 15.67 -10.50 2.02
CA ASP A 226 16.81 -11.31 1.55
C ASP A 226 16.99 -12.54 2.44
N VAL A 227 16.66 -13.73 1.94
CA VAL A 227 16.76 -14.97 2.73
C VAL A 227 18.20 -15.29 3.17
N VAL A 228 19.20 -14.94 2.37
CA VAL A 228 20.60 -15.31 2.63
C VAL A 228 21.13 -14.57 3.85
N ARG A 229 20.75 -13.28 3.99
CA ARG A 229 21.11 -12.45 5.14
C ARG A 229 20.25 -12.73 6.37
N SER A 230 19.03 -13.20 6.16
CA SER A 230 18.07 -13.51 7.22
C SER A 230 18.20 -14.93 7.79
N THR A 231 19.27 -15.67 7.45
CA THR A 231 19.61 -16.95 8.09
C THR A 231 19.95 -16.80 9.57
N ASN A 232 20.40 -15.63 9.99
CA ASN A 232 20.66 -15.29 11.38
C ASN A 232 19.34 -14.88 12.08
N PRO A 233 18.90 -15.56 13.16
CA PRO A 233 17.66 -15.25 13.88
C PRO A 233 17.55 -13.80 14.35
N THR A 234 18.62 -13.20 14.89
CA THR A 234 18.62 -11.79 15.32
C THR A 234 18.41 -10.84 14.14
N THR A 235 19.02 -11.13 12.98
CA THR A 235 18.84 -10.35 11.76
C THR A 235 17.43 -10.51 11.19
N PHE A 236 16.90 -11.73 11.20
CA PHE A 236 15.51 -12.00 10.83
C PHE A 236 14.53 -11.23 11.71
N MET A 237 14.68 -11.30 13.03
CA MET A 237 13.85 -10.59 14.00
C MET A 237 13.83 -9.08 13.71
N SER A 238 15.00 -8.48 13.52
CA SER A 238 15.14 -7.05 13.27
C SER A 238 14.50 -6.63 11.95
N ASN A 239 14.66 -7.44 10.90
CA ASN A 239 14.08 -7.20 9.59
C ASN A 239 12.55 -7.34 9.62
N MET A 240 12.04 -8.30 10.39
CA MET A 240 10.60 -8.48 10.58
C MET A 240 9.98 -7.37 11.43
N LEU A 241 10.63 -6.91 12.50
CA LEU A 241 10.17 -5.74 13.27
C LEU A 241 10.10 -4.47 12.41
N TYR A 242 11.04 -4.33 11.48
CA TYR A 242 10.99 -3.26 10.49
C TYR A 242 9.78 -3.41 9.56
N ALA A 243 9.49 -4.64 9.10
CA ALA A 243 8.28 -4.94 8.34
C ALA A 243 6.99 -4.62 9.14
N CYS A 244 6.93 -4.96 10.43
CA CYS A 244 5.83 -4.58 11.34
C CYS A 244 5.62 -3.07 11.34
N SER A 245 6.71 -2.32 11.48
CA SER A 245 6.67 -0.86 11.55
C SER A 245 6.08 -0.25 10.28
N ILE A 246 6.40 -0.81 9.11
CA ILE A 246 5.84 -0.39 7.82
C ILE A 246 4.36 -0.77 7.72
N LEU A 247 3.98 -1.97 8.16
CA LEU A 247 2.59 -2.41 8.14
C LEU A 247 1.70 -1.47 8.96
N TYR A 248 2.07 -1.18 10.21
CA TYR A 248 1.31 -0.26 11.05
C TYR A 248 1.26 1.17 10.52
N LYS A 249 2.35 1.64 9.89
CA LYS A 249 2.41 2.98 9.29
C LYS A 249 1.54 3.11 8.05
N SER A 250 1.52 2.07 7.20
CA SER A 250 0.82 2.10 5.91
C SER A 250 -0.64 1.68 6.00
N GLN A 251 -0.97 0.79 6.94
CA GLN A 251 -2.29 0.17 7.10
C GLN A 251 -2.82 -0.48 5.82
N LEU A 252 -1.93 -0.95 4.94
CA LEU A 252 -2.28 -1.61 3.68
C LEU A 252 -2.07 -3.12 3.77
N PRO A 253 -2.77 -3.92 2.93
CA PRO A 253 -2.48 -5.35 2.82
C PRO A 253 -1.00 -5.56 2.51
N PHE A 254 -0.38 -6.47 3.28
CA PHE A 254 1.06 -6.59 3.35
C PHE A 254 1.50 -8.02 3.09
N ILE A 255 2.38 -8.18 2.11
CA ILE A 255 2.91 -9.48 1.69
C ILE A 255 4.42 -9.48 1.88
N VAL A 256 4.91 -10.41 2.70
CA VAL A 256 6.34 -10.66 2.88
C VAL A 256 6.82 -11.62 1.79
N VAL A 257 7.74 -11.14 0.97
CA VAL A 257 8.35 -11.90 -0.12
C VAL A 257 9.78 -12.26 0.27
N ILE A 258 10.01 -13.53 0.55
CA ILE A 258 11.34 -14.06 0.88
C ILE A 258 12.06 -14.36 -0.44
N ASN A 259 12.93 -13.45 -0.87
CA ASN A 259 13.62 -13.54 -2.15
C ASN A 259 14.95 -14.31 -2.04
N LYS A 260 15.46 -14.76 -3.20
CA LYS A 260 16.72 -15.51 -3.38
C LYS A 260 16.68 -16.95 -2.88
N ILE A 261 15.51 -17.59 -2.98
CA ILE A 261 15.35 -19.01 -2.63
C ILE A 261 16.20 -19.96 -3.49
N ASP A 262 16.74 -19.47 -4.61
CA ASP A 262 17.71 -20.21 -5.44
C ASP A 262 19.09 -20.36 -4.77
N VAL A 263 19.40 -19.53 -3.78
CA VAL A 263 20.68 -19.57 -3.05
C VAL A 263 20.53 -20.28 -1.71
N GLN A 264 19.48 -19.97 -0.96
CA GLN A 264 19.22 -20.51 0.37
C GLN A 264 17.74 -20.79 0.51
N ASP A 265 17.39 -21.97 1.03
CA ASP A 265 15.99 -22.35 1.20
C ASP A 265 15.29 -21.47 2.26
N HIS A 266 14.02 -21.17 2.04
CA HIS A 266 13.20 -20.27 2.84
C HIS A 266 12.32 -20.96 3.89
N LEU A 267 12.30 -22.30 3.90
CA LEU A 267 11.44 -23.06 4.81
C LEU A 267 11.71 -22.75 6.28
N PHE A 268 12.96 -22.52 6.67
CA PHE A 268 13.30 -22.15 8.05
C PHE A 268 12.63 -20.83 8.47
N ALA A 269 12.55 -19.85 7.57
CA ALA A 269 11.94 -18.55 7.86
C ALA A 269 10.42 -18.66 7.96
N MET A 270 9.81 -19.53 7.13
CA MET A 270 8.39 -19.87 7.24
C MET A 270 8.09 -20.59 8.56
N GLU A 271 8.95 -21.52 8.97
CA GLU A 271 8.86 -22.22 10.25
C GLU A 271 8.93 -21.22 11.41
N TRP A 272 9.88 -20.28 11.40
CA TRP A 272 9.99 -19.26 12.45
C TRP A 272 8.79 -18.30 12.53
N MET A 273 8.06 -18.09 11.43
CA MET A 273 6.83 -17.28 11.43
C MET A 273 5.60 -18.05 11.92
N MET A 274 5.55 -19.36 11.67
CA MET A 274 4.41 -20.22 12.03
C MET A 274 4.56 -20.85 13.42
N ASP A 275 5.79 -21.20 13.79
CA ASP A 275 6.16 -21.84 15.04
C ASP A 275 7.11 -20.96 15.84
N PHE A 276 6.51 -20.28 16.81
CA PHE A 276 7.18 -19.44 17.77
C PHE A 276 8.23 -20.19 18.61
N GLU A 277 7.99 -21.45 18.97
CA GLU A 277 8.90 -22.22 19.81
C GLU A 277 10.21 -22.52 19.06
N SER A 278 10.11 -22.93 17.79
CA SER A 278 11.25 -23.11 16.90
C SER A 278 12.08 -21.83 16.75
N PHE A 279 11.41 -20.67 16.63
CA PHE A 279 12.11 -19.38 16.56
C PHE A 279 12.80 -19.00 17.87
N GLN A 280 12.15 -19.21 19.03
CA GLN A 280 12.73 -18.93 20.33
C GLN A 280 13.96 -19.82 20.60
N GLU A 281 13.88 -21.11 20.26
CA GLU A 281 15.02 -22.02 20.39
C GLU A 281 16.21 -21.58 19.51
N ALA A 282 15.93 -21.11 18.29
CA ALA A 282 16.94 -20.57 17.39
C ALA A 282 17.60 -19.30 17.96
N LEU A 283 16.83 -18.42 18.60
CA LEU A 283 17.34 -17.21 19.26
C LEU A 283 18.17 -17.54 20.51
N GLU A 284 17.76 -18.52 21.32
CA GLU A 284 18.48 -18.93 22.53
C GLU A 284 19.84 -19.58 22.22
N LYS A 285 19.97 -20.19 21.04
CA LYS A 285 21.25 -20.71 20.53
C LYS A 285 22.25 -19.58 20.20
N GLU A 286 21.78 -18.37 19.92
CA GLU A 286 22.67 -17.22 19.70
C GLU A 286 23.12 -16.63 21.03
N THR A 287 24.43 -16.67 21.30
CA THR A 287 25.06 -16.24 22.57
C THR A 287 25.11 -14.72 22.79
N THR A 288 24.29 -13.95 22.06
CA THR A 288 24.30 -12.49 22.14
C THR A 288 23.42 -12.03 23.31
N TYR A 289 23.84 -10.99 24.03
CA TYR A 289 23.17 -10.36 25.19
C TYR A 289 21.70 -9.92 24.99
N VAL A 290 21.14 -10.16 23.80
CA VAL A 290 19.78 -9.80 23.37
C VAL A 290 18.72 -10.78 23.92
N SER A 291 19.10 -11.88 24.57
CA SER A 291 18.17 -12.97 24.95
C SER A 291 16.90 -12.53 25.71
N ASN A 292 17.01 -11.59 26.66
CA ASN A 292 15.84 -11.11 27.41
C ASN A 292 14.91 -10.21 26.58
N LEU A 293 15.48 -9.32 25.77
CA LEU A 293 14.70 -8.45 24.89
C LEU A 293 14.06 -9.28 23.76
N SER A 294 14.86 -10.15 23.12
CA SER A 294 14.38 -11.08 22.09
C SER A 294 13.22 -11.91 22.60
N ARG A 295 13.28 -12.45 23.83
CA ARG A 295 12.19 -13.24 24.41
C ARG A 295 10.90 -12.46 24.63
N THR A 296 11.01 -11.18 24.97
CA THR A 296 9.82 -10.33 25.19
C THR A 296 9.23 -9.92 23.84
N MET A 297 10.08 -9.49 22.91
CA MET A 297 9.66 -9.08 21.57
C MET A 297 9.11 -10.26 20.76
N SER A 298 9.70 -11.45 20.92
CA SER A 298 9.29 -12.63 20.18
C SER A 298 7.82 -12.98 20.49
N LEU A 299 7.37 -12.83 21.73
CA LEU A 299 6.00 -13.12 22.13
C LEU A 299 5.00 -12.13 21.51
N THR A 300 5.38 -10.85 21.41
CA THR A 300 4.61 -9.84 20.67
C THR A 300 4.61 -10.10 19.15
N LEU A 301 5.70 -10.67 18.64
CA LEU A 301 5.85 -10.98 17.23
C LEU A 301 5.07 -12.23 16.79
N ASP A 302 4.79 -13.20 17.66
CA ASP A 302 3.97 -14.39 17.34
C ASP A 302 2.55 -13.99 16.90
N GLU A 303 1.90 -13.10 17.66
CA GLU A 303 0.56 -12.60 17.30
C GLU A 303 0.58 -11.91 15.92
N PHE A 304 1.66 -11.20 15.63
CA PHE A 304 1.84 -10.50 14.37
C PHE A 304 2.16 -11.43 13.19
N TYR A 305 2.97 -12.47 13.38
CA TYR A 305 3.42 -13.36 12.30
C TYR A 305 2.33 -14.29 11.77
N ARG A 306 1.34 -14.65 12.60
CA ARG A 306 0.26 -15.56 12.20
C ARG A 306 -0.60 -15.04 11.06
N ASP A 307 -0.82 -13.74 11.03
CA ASP A 307 -1.70 -13.11 10.04
C ASP A 307 -0.94 -12.59 8.81
N LEU A 308 0.40 -12.62 8.85
CA LEU A 308 1.22 -12.16 7.73
C LEU A 308 1.23 -13.16 6.58
N LYS A 309 0.82 -12.65 5.41
CA LYS A 309 0.96 -13.38 4.14
C LYS A 309 2.43 -13.42 3.75
N CYS A 310 2.97 -14.62 3.64
CA CYS A 310 4.36 -14.86 3.25
C CYS A 310 4.45 -15.80 2.03
N CYS A 311 5.46 -15.56 1.18
CA CYS A 311 5.79 -16.46 0.08
C CYS A 311 7.29 -16.43 -0.23
N GLY A 312 7.87 -17.58 -0.57
CA GLY A 312 9.23 -17.68 -1.09
C GLY A 312 9.29 -17.46 -2.59
N VAL A 313 10.21 -16.62 -3.07
CA VAL A 313 10.40 -16.39 -4.51
C VAL A 313 11.88 -16.37 -4.89
N SER A 314 12.17 -16.72 -6.13
CA SER A 314 13.46 -16.40 -6.74
C SER A 314 13.24 -15.47 -7.91
N ALA A 315 13.68 -14.21 -7.78
CA ALA A 315 13.68 -13.26 -8.88
C ALA A 315 14.53 -13.75 -10.08
N LYS A 316 15.54 -14.57 -9.84
CA LYS A 316 16.47 -15.08 -10.86
C LYS A 316 15.98 -16.32 -11.60
N THR A 317 15.28 -17.24 -10.94
CA THR A 317 14.74 -18.45 -11.60
C THR A 317 13.27 -18.30 -11.97
N GLY A 318 12.52 -17.48 -11.23
CA GLY A 318 11.07 -17.33 -11.37
C GLY A 318 10.25 -18.31 -10.53
N SER A 319 10.92 -19.12 -9.70
CA SER A 319 10.24 -20.01 -8.75
C SER A 319 9.43 -19.20 -7.74
N GLY A 320 8.25 -19.71 -7.36
CA GLY A 320 7.36 -19.09 -6.36
C GLY A 320 6.54 -17.88 -6.83
N ILE A 321 6.70 -17.41 -8.07
CA ILE A 321 5.93 -16.26 -8.58
C ILE A 321 4.43 -16.58 -8.72
N ALA A 322 4.07 -17.83 -9.05
CA ALA A 322 2.66 -18.25 -9.08
C ALA A 322 2.00 -18.12 -7.70
N GLU A 323 2.65 -18.64 -6.66
CA GLU A 323 2.18 -18.54 -5.27
C GLU A 323 2.10 -17.09 -4.81
N PHE A 324 3.04 -16.24 -5.23
CA PHE A 324 2.97 -14.80 -4.98
C PHE A 324 1.70 -14.18 -5.56
N TYR A 325 1.31 -14.50 -6.80
CA TYR A 325 0.07 -13.99 -7.38
C TYR A 325 -1.19 -14.49 -6.66
N ASP A 326 -1.17 -15.72 -6.13
CA ASP A 326 -2.26 -16.22 -5.29
C ASP A 326 -2.39 -15.43 -3.98
N GLN A 327 -1.26 -15.05 -3.37
CA GLN A 327 -1.27 -14.16 -2.19
C GLN A 327 -1.69 -12.74 -2.53
N VAL A 328 -1.31 -12.21 -3.70
CA VAL A 328 -1.79 -10.91 -4.21
C VAL A 328 -3.30 -10.93 -4.36
N ALA A 329 -3.88 -11.99 -4.94
CA ALA A 329 -5.34 -12.10 -5.07
C ALA A 329 -6.05 -12.07 -3.71
N LYS A 330 -5.49 -12.73 -2.69
CA LYS A 330 -5.99 -12.64 -1.30
C LYS A 330 -5.80 -11.25 -0.69
N GLY A 331 -4.71 -10.56 -1.02
CA GLY A 331 -4.45 -9.18 -0.59
C GLY A 331 -5.43 -8.17 -1.19
N VAL A 332 -5.87 -8.38 -2.44
CA VAL A 332 -6.91 -7.54 -3.06
C VAL A 332 -8.25 -7.70 -2.35
N LEU A 333 -8.62 -8.93 -1.97
CA LEU A 333 -9.85 -9.16 -1.21
C LEU A 333 -9.83 -8.47 0.15
N GLU A 334 -8.70 -8.54 0.87
CA GLU A 334 -8.50 -7.83 2.14
C GLU A 334 -8.58 -6.30 1.96
N TYR A 335 -7.97 -5.77 0.90
CA TYR A 335 -8.06 -4.34 0.58
C TYR A 335 -9.51 -3.88 0.40
N GLU A 336 -10.31 -4.64 -0.34
CA GLU A 336 -11.70 -4.27 -0.64
C GLU A 336 -12.62 -4.39 0.58
N GLN A 337 -12.36 -5.39 1.45
CA GLN A 337 -13.18 -5.64 2.63
C GLN A 337 -12.81 -4.74 3.80
N ASP A 338 -11.53 -4.64 4.14
CA ASP A 338 -11.11 -4.00 5.38
C ASP A 338 -10.68 -2.55 5.10
N TYR A 339 -9.66 -2.36 4.27
CA TYR A 339 -9.05 -1.05 4.07
C TYR A 339 -10.01 -0.04 3.45
N LYS A 340 -10.68 -0.40 2.35
CA LYS A 340 -11.58 0.51 1.63
C LYS A 340 -12.74 0.98 2.51
N GLN A 341 -13.32 0.08 3.30
CA GLN A 341 -14.41 0.42 4.22
C GLN A 341 -13.94 1.36 5.32
N GLN A 342 -12.79 1.06 5.95
CA GLN A 342 -12.21 1.92 6.98
C GLN A 342 -11.89 3.32 6.43
N TYR A 343 -11.31 3.39 5.23
CA TYR A 343 -10.99 4.64 4.57
C TYR A 343 -12.25 5.47 4.26
N GLU A 344 -13.31 4.86 3.73
CA GLU A 344 -14.59 5.54 3.46
C GLU A 344 -15.24 6.08 4.75
N LEU A 345 -15.17 5.31 5.85
CA LEU A 345 -15.65 5.75 7.16
C LEU A 345 -14.85 6.94 7.70
N LEU A 346 -13.51 6.90 7.61
CA LEU A 346 -12.64 8.00 8.02
C LEU A 346 -12.90 9.26 7.19
N LYS A 347 -13.04 9.11 5.87
CA LYS A 347 -13.37 10.21 4.95
C LYS A 347 -14.73 10.84 5.29
N ALA A 348 -15.75 10.02 5.58
CA ALA A 348 -17.06 10.51 5.96
C ALA A 348 -17.05 11.25 7.30
N LYS A 349 -16.26 10.79 8.29
CA LYS A 349 -16.06 11.49 9.57
C LYS A 349 -15.42 12.85 9.36
N LYS A 350 -14.30 12.91 8.62
CA LYS A 350 -13.60 14.19 8.32
C LYS A 350 -14.47 15.18 7.56
N LEU A 351 -15.29 14.70 6.61
CA LEU A 351 -16.19 15.57 5.86
C LEU A 351 -17.28 16.18 6.75
N LYS A 352 -17.82 15.40 7.71
CA LYS A 352 -18.78 15.90 8.72
C LYS A 352 -18.14 16.92 9.67
N GLU A 353 -16.91 16.67 10.09
CA GLU A 353 -16.19 17.60 10.94
C GLU A 353 -15.89 18.93 10.23
N MET A 354 -15.44 18.88 8.98
CA MET A 354 -15.27 20.08 8.16
C MET A 354 -16.58 20.83 7.91
N SER A 355 -17.70 20.14 7.69
CA SER A 355 -19.00 20.81 7.55
C SER A 355 -19.41 21.49 8.85
N ASN A 356 -19.23 20.83 9.99
CA ASN A 356 -19.53 21.40 11.31
C ASN A 356 -18.68 22.64 11.60
N ILE A 357 -17.37 22.59 11.33
CA ILE A 357 -16.47 23.74 11.50
C ILE A 357 -16.88 24.90 10.58
N ASN A 358 -17.27 24.60 9.33
CA ASN A 358 -17.74 25.62 8.39
C ASN A 358 -19.08 26.24 8.83
N GLU A 359 -20.02 25.44 9.35
CA GLU A 359 -21.29 25.92 9.91
C GLU A 359 -21.09 26.77 11.17
N GLU A 360 -20.17 26.39 12.05
CA GLU A 360 -19.77 27.20 13.21
C GLU A 360 -19.12 28.53 12.79
N ARG A 361 -18.28 28.53 11.75
CA ARG A 361 -17.69 29.75 11.20
C ARG A 361 -18.77 30.65 10.59
N LEU A 362 -19.70 30.08 9.81
CA LEU A 362 -20.80 30.83 9.18
C LEU A 362 -21.76 31.42 10.21
N SER A 363 -22.10 30.67 11.27
CA SER A 363 -22.95 31.18 12.35
C SER A 363 -22.27 32.31 13.15
N LYS A 364 -20.96 32.22 13.41
CA LYS A 364 -20.19 33.33 14.00
C LYS A 364 -20.19 34.58 13.12
N ILE A 365 -20.12 34.41 11.80
CA ILE A 365 -20.19 35.53 10.83
C ILE A 365 -21.60 36.13 10.80
N GLN A 366 -22.68 35.33 10.88
CA GLN A 366 -24.05 35.85 10.91
C GLN A 366 -24.40 36.62 12.19
N VAL A 367 -23.74 36.29 13.32
CA VAL A 367 -23.93 37.01 14.59
C VAL A 367 -23.21 38.36 14.60
N GLN A 368 -22.14 38.53 13.81
CA GLN A 368 -21.54 39.82 13.55
C GLN A 368 -22.40 40.53 12.48
N GLY A 369 -23.16 41.54 12.88
CA GLY A 369 -24.15 42.25 12.04
C GLY A 369 -23.59 42.84 10.73
N PRO A 370 -24.43 43.48 9.90
CA PRO A 370 -24.02 43.96 8.57
C PRO A 370 -22.80 44.86 8.72
N GLY A 371 -21.66 44.39 8.23
CA GLY A 371 -20.40 45.11 8.32
C GLY A 371 -20.54 46.51 7.74
N THR A 372 -19.87 47.49 8.35
CA THR A 372 -19.75 48.82 7.78
C THR A 372 -19.10 48.72 6.40
N PRO A 373 -19.67 49.37 5.36
CA PRO A 373 -19.04 49.40 4.06
C PRO A 373 -17.72 50.18 4.20
N VAL A 374 -16.60 49.48 4.08
CA VAL A 374 -15.30 50.13 3.96
C VAL A 374 -15.22 50.65 2.53
N GLU A 375 -15.20 51.97 2.38
CA GLU A 375 -14.95 52.59 1.08
C GLU A 375 -13.59 52.13 0.56
N LEU A 376 -13.60 51.50 -0.62
CA LEU A 376 -12.42 51.16 -1.40
C LEU A 376 -11.80 52.46 -1.93
N ASN A 377 -11.18 53.23 -1.03
CA ASN A 377 -10.36 54.34 -1.45
C ASN A 377 -9.14 53.81 -2.20
N SER A 378 -8.96 54.39 -3.39
CA SER A 378 -7.90 54.20 -4.38
C SER A 378 -6.47 54.29 -3.82
N LEU A 379 -6.07 53.32 -2.99
CA LEU A 379 -4.68 53.10 -2.59
C LEU A 379 -3.95 52.15 -3.57
N VAL A 380 -4.42 52.07 -4.82
CA VAL A 380 -3.73 51.37 -5.92
C VAL A 380 -2.80 52.32 -6.70
N ALA A 381 -2.77 53.61 -6.36
CA ALA A 381 -1.87 54.57 -7.00
C ALA A 381 -0.92 55.17 -5.97
N GLN A 382 0.09 54.40 -5.54
CA GLN A 382 1.46 54.83 -5.18
C GLN A 382 2.14 53.82 -4.23
N THR A 383 2.59 52.68 -4.78
CA THR A 383 3.80 51.99 -4.29
C THR A 383 4.39 51.21 -5.47
N PRO A 384 5.61 51.54 -5.95
CA PRO A 384 6.31 50.68 -6.90
C PRO A 384 6.88 49.48 -6.13
N ASN A 385 6.72 48.29 -6.71
CA ASN A 385 7.23 46.98 -6.25
C ASN A 385 6.62 46.41 -4.96
N LYS A 386 5.58 45.60 -5.12
CA LYS A 386 5.39 44.37 -4.32
C LYS A 386 4.72 43.32 -5.18
N GLU A 387 5.50 42.29 -5.52
CA GLU A 387 5.03 41.09 -6.20
C GLU A 387 3.97 40.38 -5.35
N ALA A 388 3.02 39.75 -6.04
CA ALA A 388 1.91 39.01 -5.44
C ALA A 388 2.44 37.97 -4.45
N SER A 389 2.18 38.18 -3.16
CA SER A 389 2.46 37.18 -2.14
C SER A 389 1.52 36.00 -2.35
N ASP A 390 2.09 34.87 -2.74
CA ASP A 390 1.43 33.58 -2.84
C ASP A 390 0.64 33.27 -1.56
N ILE A 391 -0.66 33.06 -1.73
CA ILE A 391 -1.56 32.53 -0.71
C ILE A 391 -1.15 31.07 -0.47
N TRP A 392 -0.46 30.81 0.63
CA TRP A 392 -0.17 29.46 1.08
C TRP A 392 -1.45 28.81 1.64
N LEU A 393 -2.07 27.94 0.84
CA LEU A 393 -3.02 26.95 1.35
C LEU A 393 -2.24 25.93 2.21
N LYS A 394 -2.37 26.02 3.54
CA LYS A 394 -1.89 24.98 4.47
C LYS A 394 -2.67 23.67 4.19
N ASN A 395 -1.93 22.59 3.93
CA ASN A 395 -2.47 21.23 3.78
C ASN A 395 -3.10 20.73 5.10
N PRO A 396 -4.25 20.03 5.07
CA PRO A 396 -5.03 19.65 6.26
C PRO A 396 -4.58 18.34 6.93
N GLY A 397 -3.28 18.04 6.97
CA GLY A 397 -2.76 16.73 7.37
C GLY A 397 -1.83 16.70 8.58
N ASN A 398 -1.51 17.83 9.20
CA ASN A 398 -0.56 17.89 10.30
C ASN A 398 -1.30 18.08 11.63
N GLU A 399 -1.89 17.01 12.16
CA GLU A 399 -2.10 16.89 13.60
C GLU A 399 -0.85 16.25 14.19
N SER A 400 0.08 17.10 14.63
CA SER A 400 1.07 16.73 15.64
C SER A 400 0.98 17.77 16.75
N SER A 401 0.44 17.31 17.87
CA SER A 401 0.75 17.72 19.25
C SER A 401 0.84 19.22 19.57
N ASP A 402 -0.09 19.68 20.39
CA ASP A 402 0.11 20.79 21.32
C ASP A 402 1.24 20.42 22.29
N ASP A 403 2.50 20.68 21.92
CA ASP A 403 3.54 21.13 22.85
C ASP A 403 4.82 21.55 22.11
N GLU A 404 5.31 22.73 22.49
CA GLU A 404 6.66 23.26 22.36
C GLU A 404 7.38 23.30 20.99
N GLY A 405 7.64 24.54 20.55
CA GLY A 405 8.73 24.85 19.65
C GLY A 405 8.55 26.23 19.01
N GLY A 406 8.98 27.29 19.72
CA GLY A 406 9.01 28.64 19.16
C GLY A 406 9.80 28.68 17.85
N GLU A 407 9.17 29.19 16.80
CA GLU A 407 9.83 29.47 15.54
C GLU A 407 10.63 30.77 15.69
N GLU A 408 11.96 30.66 15.69
CA GLU A 408 12.85 31.78 15.40
C GLU A 408 12.67 32.15 13.92
N GLU A 409 11.82 33.15 13.66
CA GLU A 409 11.88 33.87 12.40
C GLU A 409 13.18 34.68 12.38
N ASN A 410 14.13 34.26 11.52
CA ASN A 410 15.30 35.06 11.14
C ASN A 410 14.84 36.31 10.36
N HIS A 411 14.30 37.29 11.08
CA HIS A 411 14.18 38.65 10.61
C HIS A 411 15.54 39.32 10.82
N ASN A 412 16.29 39.53 9.74
CA ASN A 412 17.43 40.45 9.77
C ASN A 412 16.91 41.88 9.98
N THR A 413 16.66 42.27 11.23
CA THR A 413 16.39 43.64 11.66
C THR A 413 17.58 44.10 12.51
N VAL A 414 18.51 44.82 11.87
CA VAL A 414 19.72 45.40 12.50
C VAL A 414 19.36 46.58 13.44
N GLY A 415 18.36 46.41 14.29
CA GLY A 415 17.81 47.47 15.14
C GLY A 415 16.97 47.01 16.34
N ASP A 416 16.61 45.72 16.44
CA ASP A 416 15.84 45.20 17.58
C ASP A 416 16.74 44.82 18.77
N ASP A 417 17.99 44.39 18.53
CA ASP A 417 18.92 43.94 19.59
C ASP A 417 19.22 45.01 20.66
N GLU A 418 19.36 46.29 20.27
CA GLU A 418 19.64 47.37 21.22
C GLU A 418 18.41 47.69 22.09
N MET A 419 17.21 47.55 21.54
CA MET A 419 15.97 47.82 22.28
C MET A 419 15.71 46.70 23.28
N GLU A 420 15.90 45.44 22.89
CA GLU A 420 15.80 44.29 23.78
C GLU A 420 16.83 44.31 24.92
N GLU A 421 18.07 44.74 24.65
CA GLU A 421 19.09 44.85 25.71
C GLU A 421 18.73 45.92 26.75
N THR A 422 18.14 47.04 26.31
CA THR A 422 17.65 48.08 27.23
C THR A 422 16.47 47.61 28.08
N ASP A 423 15.53 46.89 27.48
CA ASP A 423 14.37 46.35 28.18
C ASP A 423 14.77 45.26 29.17
N PHE A 424 15.69 44.37 28.79
CA PHE A 424 16.22 43.33 29.68
C PHE A 424 16.96 43.93 30.89
N ARG A 425 17.81 44.94 30.68
CA ARG A 425 18.49 45.64 31.78
C ARG A 425 17.49 46.34 32.71
N SER A 426 16.42 46.93 32.17
CA SER A 426 15.37 47.55 32.96
C SER A 426 14.61 46.53 33.83
N PHE A 427 14.36 45.34 33.27
CA PHE A 427 13.68 44.25 33.96
C PHE A 427 14.51 43.66 35.11
N VAL A 428 15.81 43.40 34.87
CA VAL A 428 16.74 42.91 35.89
C VAL A 428 16.84 43.91 37.05
N LYS A 429 16.95 45.21 36.74
CA LYS A 429 17.04 46.27 37.75
C LYS A 429 15.79 46.33 38.62
N LYS A 430 14.60 46.28 38.02
CA LYS A 430 13.32 46.24 38.77
C LYS A 430 13.24 45.02 39.70
N ARG A 431 13.74 43.86 39.27
CA ARG A 431 13.71 42.64 40.10
C ARG A 431 14.71 42.70 41.26
N HIS A 432 15.89 43.26 41.00
CA HIS A 432 16.90 43.48 42.04
C HIS A 432 16.39 44.48 43.08
N ASP A 433 15.77 45.59 42.67
CA ASP A 433 15.22 46.59 43.57
C ASP A 433 14.05 46.01 44.40
N ALA A 434 13.18 45.19 43.80
CA ALA A 434 12.10 44.51 44.52
C ALA A 434 12.62 43.46 45.52
N GLN A 435 13.74 42.79 45.24
CA GLN A 435 14.38 41.88 46.19
C GLN A 435 15.05 42.64 47.33
N MET A 436 15.68 43.78 47.04
CA MET A 436 16.29 44.65 48.06
C MET A 436 15.24 45.29 48.96
N GLU A 437 14.08 45.68 48.44
CA GLU A 437 12.95 46.14 49.27
C GLU A 437 12.38 45.02 50.14
N LYS A 438 12.23 43.80 49.59
CA LYS A 438 11.81 42.64 50.39
C LYS A 438 12.81 42.31 51.49
N ALA A 439 14.12 42.37 51.21
CA ALA A 439 15.15 42.15 52.23
C ALA A 439 15.12 43.23 53.32
N LYS A 440 14.95 44.51 52.95
CA LYS A 440 14.82 45.62 53.92
C LYS A 440 13.55 45.55 54.78
N ASN A 441 12.47 44.94 54.26
CA ASN A 441 11.23 44.72 55.01
C ASN A 441 11.27 43.48 55.93
N ILE A 442 12.31 42.64 55.84
CA ILE A 442 12.52 41.48 56.71
C ILE A 442 13.44 41.82 57.90
N GLU A 443 14.24 42.89 57.81
CA GLU A 443 15.12 43.39 58.88
C GLU A 443 14.51 44.51 59.75
N LYS A 444 13.24 44.86 59.55
CA LYS A 444 12.43 45.71 60.44
C LYS A 444 11.36 44.89 61.12
#